data_AF-A0A7S3MUE3-F1
#
_entry.id   AF-A0A7S3MUE3-F1
#
_cell.length_a   1.000
_cell.length_b   1.000
_cell.length_c   1.000
_cell.angle_alpha   90.00
_cell.angle_beta   90.00
_cell.angle_gamma   90.00
#
_symmetry.space_group_name_H-M   'P 1'
#
loop_
_entity.id
_entity.type
_entity.pdbx_description
1 polymer ?
#
loop_
_entity_poly.entity_id
_entity_poly.type
_entity_poly.pdbx_seq_one_letter_code
_entity_poly.pdbx_strand_id
1 'polypeptide(L)'
;MGCCGTSKMSANDVGNTKVPIKEPPSKPLKGPQETAKSPLKDKLETLRKEVTKNKADFEHSVETLKLIVKNVANNFGNQKFKTIRKENNKFKKAIGQYPSGKALMKVVGFIEKEDCFNYNVSLPKSYVKNKLLDIEIAIKELK
;
A
#
# COMPACT_ATOMS: atom_id res chain seq x y z
N MET A 1 -58.03 -45.88 -9.19
CA MET A 1 -58.84 -45.24 -10.24
C MET A 1 -58.91 -43.76 -9.92
N GLY A 2 -58.18 -42.88 -10.62
CA GLY A 2 -58.60 -42.19 -11.86
C GLY A 2 -58.68 -40.68 -11.52
N CYS A 3 -58.26 -39.69 -12.29
CA CYS A 3 -57.87 -39.60 -13.70
C CYS A 3 -56.86 -38.45 -13.89
N CYS A 4 -56.07 -38.55 -14.96
CA CYS A 4 -55.26 -37.48 -15.56
C CYS A 4 -56.12 -36.46 -16.34
N GLY A 5 -55.51 -35.30 -16.63
CA GLY A 5 -55.85 -34.41 -17.76
C GLY A 5 -56.35 -33.01 -17.37
N THR A 6 -55.99 -31.85 -17.95
CA THR A 6 -54.86 -31.33 -18.76
C THR A 6 -55.14 -29.82 -18.96
N SER A 7 -54.08 -29.00 -18.91
CA SER A 7 -53.82 -27.76 -19.68
C SER A 7 -54.84 -26.61 -19.81
N LYS A 8 -54.42 -25.39 -19.40
CA LYS A 8 -54.20 -24.26 -20.34
C LYS A 8 -53.43 -23.09 -19.69
N MET A 9 -52.48 -22.56 -20.47
CA MET A 9 -51.69 -21.34 -20.25
C MET A 9 -52.56 -20.07 -20.29
N SER A 10 -52.24 -19.05 -19.49
CA SER A 10 -51.93 -17.71 -20.00
C SER A 10 -51.29 -16.83 -18.91
N ALA A 11 -50.39 -15.96 -19.36
CA ALA A 11 -49.47 -15.14 -18.60
C ALA A 11 -50.15 -13.98 -17.83
N ASN A 12 -49.48 -13.49 -16.78
CA ASN A 12 -49.19 -12.06 -16.65
C ASN A 12 -47.99 -11.82 -15.74
N ASP A 13 -47.15 -10.94 -16.26
CA ASP A 13 -45.89 -10.39 -15.78
C ASP A 13 -46.11 -9.42 -14.61
N VAL A 14 -45.14 -9.28 -13.70
CA VAL A 14 -44.66 -8.03 -13.07
C VAL A 14 -43.82 -8.36 -11.83
N GLY A 15 -42.52 -8.04 -11.90
CA GLY A 15 -41.84 -7.39 -10.77
C GLY A 15 -40.98 -8.25 -9.83
N ASN A 16 -40.10 -9.10 -10.35
CA ASN A 16 -38.99 -9.67 -9.57
C ASN A 16 -37.92 -8.60 -9.25
N THR A 17 -37.96 -8.00 -8.06
CA THR A 17 -36.86 -7.14 -7.57
C THR A 17 -35.74 -7.99 -6.95
N LYS A 18 -35.02 -8.71 -7.81
CA LYS A 18 -33.73 -9.32 -7.46
C LYS A 18 -32.67 -8.22 -7.46
N VAL A 19 -32.37 -7.66 -6.29
CA VAL A 19 -31.18 -6.81 -6.12
C VAL A 19 -29.92 -7.69 -6.25
N PRO A 20 -29.05 -7.47 -7.25
CA PRO A 20 -27.75 -8.12 -7.31
C PRO A 20 -26.81 -7.30 -6.43
N ILE A 21 -26.28 -7.92 -5.38
CA ILE A 21 -25.16 -7.38 -4.62
C ILE A 21 -23.95 -7.40 -5.56
N LYS A 22 -23.70 -6.28 -6.24
CA LYS A 22 -22.49 -6.09 -7.03
C LYS A 22 -21.32 -6.00 -6.05
N GLU A 23 -20.50 -7.04 -6.03
CA GLU A 23 -19.14 -6.99 -5.49
C GLU A 23 -18.45 -5.72 -6.00
N PRO A 24 -17.84 -4.89 -5.12
CA PRO A 24 -17.03 -3.78 -5.59
C PRO A 24 -15.87 -4.34 -6.41
N PRO A 25 -15.65 -3.86 -7.64
CA PRO A 25 -14.69 -4.46 -8.55
C PRO A 25 -13.28 -4.34 -7.98
N SER A 26 -12.69 -5.52 -7.74
CA SER A 26 -11.25 -5.76 -7.67
C SER A 26 -10.57 -5.08 -8.84
N LYS A 27 -10.05 -3.87 -8.63
CA LYS A 27 -9.17 -3.23 -9.62
C LYS A 27 -7.90 -4.08 -9.73
N PRO A 28 -7.59 -4.65 -10.91
CA PRO A 28 -6.30 -5.25 -11.13
C PRO A 28 -5.28 -4.12 -11.24
N LEU A 29 -4.36 -4.02 -10.27
CA LEU A 29 -3.16 -3.18 -10.41
C LEU A 29 -2.23 -3.87 -11.41
N LYS A 30 -2.56 -3.70 -12.70
CA LYS A 30 -1.69 -3.96 -13.84
C LYS A 30 -0.52 -2.98 -13.73
N GLY A 31 0.71 -3.52 -13.71
CA GLY A 31 1.92 -2.71 -13.77
C GLY A 31 2.00 -1.88 -15.05
N PRO A 32 2.80 -0.82 -15.02
CA PRO A 32 3.86 -0.71 -16.02
C PRO A 32 5.22 -1.00 -15.37
N GLN A 33 5.95 -1.95 -15.96
CA GLN A 33 7.41 -1.91 -15.91
C GLN A 33 7.83 -0.73 -16.79
N GLU A 34 8.49 0.26 -16.20
CA GLU A 34 9.15 1.32 -16.95
C GLU A 34 10.54 1.51 -16.33
N THR A 35 11.57 1.13 -17.09
CA THR A 35 12.98 1.37 -16.78
C THR A 35 13.37 2.76 -17.30
N ALA A 36 13.49 3.77 -16.44
CA ALA A 36 14.34 4.97 -16.64
C ALA A 36 14.20 5.95 -15.44
N LYS A 37 15.31 6.22 -14.73
CA LYS A 37 15.41 6.94 -13.43
C LYS A 37 14.64 6.26 -12.29
N SER A 38 15.31 6.05 -11.15
CA SER A 38 14.69 5.32 -10.04
C SER A 38 13.48 6.12 -9.53
N PRO A 39 12.23 5.61 -9.62
CA PRO A 39 11.02 6.32 -9.16
C PRO A 39 11.04 6.63 -7.67
N LEU A 40 12.05 6.10 -6.98
CA LEU A 40 12.35 6.31 -5.58
C LEU A 40 13.08 7.64 -5.34
N LYS A 41 13.99 8.06 -6.23
CA LYS A 41 14.72 9.31 -6.12
C LYS A 41 13.77 10.51 -6.16
N ASP A 42 12.88 10.57 -7.15
CA ASP A 42 11.90 11.65 -7.27
C ASP A 42 10.97 11.74 -6.05
N LYS A 43 10.60 10.59 -5.47
CA LYS A 43 9.79 10.53 -4.24
C LYS A 43 10.57 10.99 -3.01
N LEU A 44 11.85 10.65 -2.91
CA LEU A 44 12.74 11.14 -1.86
C LEU A 44 13.01 12.64 -2.00
N GLU A 45 13.13 13.17 -3.22
CA GLU A 45 13.21 14.62 -3.46
C GLU A 45 11.93 15.34 -3.07
N THR A 46 10.78 14.74 -3.38
CA THR A 46 9.48 15.28 -2.96
C THR A 46 9.39 15.31 -1.43
N LEU A 47 9.81 14.24 -0.75
CA LEU A 47 9.91 14.20 0.70
C LEU A 47 10.87 15.27 1.24
N ARG A 48 12.05 15.44 0.63
CA ARG A 48 13.01 16.48 1.01
C ARG A 48 12.38 17.86 0.96
N LYS A 49 11.70 18.19 -0.14
CA LYS A 49 11.00 19.47 -0.32
C LYS A 49 9.92 19.67 0.76
N GLU A 50 9.10 18.67 1.04
CA GLU A 50 8.05 18.76 2.07
C GLU A 50 8.63 18.90 3.48
N VAL A 51 9.64 18.10 3.82
CA VAL A 51 10.30 18.11 5.13
C VAL A 51 10.97 19.47 5.37
N THR A 52 11.74 19.97 4.40
CA THR A 52 12.40 21.28 4.49
C THR A 52 11.38 22.43 4.58
N LYS A 53 10.27 22.37 3.81
CA LYS A 53 9.18 23.35 3.90
C LYS A 53 8.56 23.42 5.30
N ASN A 54 8.50 22.29 6.00
CA ASN A 54 8.00 22.19 7.38
C ASN A 54 9.09 22.39 8.44
N LYS A 55 10.29 22.88 8.06
CA LYS A 55 11.45 23.10 8.95
C LYS A 55 11.84 21.86 9.77
N ALA A 56 11.63 20.67 9.21
CA ALA A 56 12.00 19.40 9.81
C ALA A 56 13.29 18.85 9.19
N ASP A 57 13.87 17.85 9.85
CA ASP A 57 15.13 17.25 9.45
C ASP A 57 14.91 16.11 8.42
N PHE A 58 15.46 16.29 7.23
CA PHE A 58 15.36 15.30 6.16
C PHE A 58 16.21 14.06 6.41
N GLU A 59 17.39 14.20 7.02
CA GLU A 59 18.24 13.05 7.33
C GLU A 59 17.57 12.14 8.35
N HIS A 60 16.96 12.71 9.40
CA HIS A 60 16.18 11.98 10.39
C HIS A 60 14.96 11.26 9.78
N SER A 61 14.32 11.91 8.81
CA SER A 61 13.19 11.34 8.07
C SER A 61 13.61 10.09 7.28
N VAL A 62 14.75 10.20 6.59
CA VAL A 62 15.35 9.13 5.80
C VAL A 62 15.88 8.00 6.68
N GLU A 63 16.53 8.30 7.81
CA GLU A 63 16.97 7.30 8.77
C GLU A 63 15.80 6.49 9.33
N THR A 64 14.69 7.15 9.64
CA THR A 64 13.48 6.47 10.11
C THR A 64 12.93 5.52 9.04
N LEU A 65 12.87 5.96 7.78
CA LEU A 65 12.46 5.10 6.67
C LEU A 65 13.39 3.89 6.52
N LYS A 66 14.72 4.10 6.52
CA LYS A 66 15.71 3.03 6.47
C LYS A 66 15.55 2.04 7.61
N LEU A 67 15.37 2.54 8.84
CA LEU A 67 15.20 1.70 10.02
C LEU A 67 13.95 0.82 9.91
N ILE A 68 12.83 1.39 9.47
CA ILE A 68 11.59 0.66 9.23
C ILE A 68 11.81 -0.49 8.24
N VAL A 69 12.36 -0.19 7.07
CA VAL A 69 12.58 -1.18 5.99
C VAL A 69 13.60 -2.24 6.43
N LYS A 70 14.69 -1.82 7.09
CA LYS A 70 15.72 -2.70 7.65
C LYS A 70 15.16 -3.64 8.71
N ASN A 71 14.28 -3.15 9.58
CA ASN A 71 13.65 -3.97 10.62
C ASN A 71 12.78 -5.08 10.01
N VAL A 72 11.99 -4.77 8.98
CA VAL A 72 11.22 -5.78 8.23
C VAL A 72 12.14 -6.77 7.53
N ALA A 73 13.20 -6.29 6.86
CA ALA A 73 14.13 -7.14 6.13
C ALA A 73 14.90 -8.11 7.04
N ASN A 74 15.35 -7.64 8.21
CA ASN A 74 16.13 -8.44 9.15
C ASN A 74 15.24 -9.38 9.98
N ASN A 75 14.04 -8.92 10.36
CA ASN A 75 13.11 -9.65 11.22
C ASN A 75 11.84 -10.08 10.48
N PHE A 76 11.99 -10.58 9.25
CA PHE A 76 10.87 -10.83 8.34
C PHE A 76 9.81 -11.82 8.88
N GLY A 77 10.17 -12.72 9.79
CA GLY A 77 9.20 -13.62 10.44
C GLY A 77 8.37 -12.94 11.54
N ASN A 78 8.77 -11.75 12.01
CA ASN A 78 8.16 -11.09 13.16
C ASN A 78 7.15 -10.01 12.74
N GLN A 79 5.88 -10.25 13.09
CA GLN A 79 4.76 -9.38 12.74
C GLN A 79 4.85 -7.97 13.35
N LYS A 80 5.56 -7.81 14.47
CA LYS A 80 5.74 -6.50 15.14
C LYS A 80 6.39 -5.47 14.23
N PHE A 81 7.29 -5.87 13.35
CA PHE A 81 7.98 -4.96 12.43
C PHE A 81 7.21 -4.71 11.14
N LYS A 82 6.20 -5.56 10.84
CA LYS A 82 5.34 -5.43 9.67
C LYS A 82 4.19 -4.44 9.88
N THR A 83 3.98 -3.95 11.09
CA THR A 83 2.89 -3.02 11.41
C THR A 83 3.43 -1.73 12.00
N ILE A 84 3.04 -0.59 11.43
CA ILE A 84 3.42 0.73 11.94
C ILE A 84 2.15 1.55 12.15
N ARG A 85 1.88 1.91 13.39
CA ARG A 85 0.72 2.74 13.73
C ARG A 85 0.97 4.20 13.35
N LYS A 86 -0.05 4.87 12.80
CA LYS A 86 0.02 6.29 12.41
C LYS A 86 0.15 7.21 13.62
N GLU A 87 -0.35 6.79 14.77
CA GLU A 87 -0.19 7.47 16.07
C GLU A 87 1.24 7.39 16.63
N ASN A 88 2.10 6.52 16.09
CA ASN A 88 3.47 6.42 16.57
C ASN A 88 4.21 7.74 16.33
N ASN A 89 4.54 8.44 17.41
CA ASN A 89 5.13 9.78 17.35
C ASN A 89 6.43 9.85 16.53
N LYS A 90 7.29 8.82 16.61
CA LYS A 90 8.54 8.78 15.85
C LYS A 90 8.25 8.68 14.36
N PHE A 91 7.40 7.73 13.97
CA PHE A 91 6.98 7.59 12.57
C PHE A 91 6.26 8.84 12.05
N LYS A 92 5.27 9.34 12.80
CA LYS A 92 4.45 10.50 12.43
C LYS A 92 5.32 11.74 12.17
N LYS A 93 6.22 12.08 13.10
CA LYS A 93 7.10 13.25 12.97
C LYS A 93 8.12 13.09 11.83
N ALA A 94 8.67 11.90 11.65
CA ALA A 94 9.69 11.66 10.65
C ALA A 94 9.13 11.62 9.22
N ILE A 95 8.12 10.78 8.95
CA ILE A 95 7.63 10.55 7.58
C ILE A 95 6.10 10.44 7.49
N GLY A 96 5.43 10.01 8.55
CA GLY A 96 4.00 9.68 8.54
C GLY A 96 3.06 10.87 8.41
N GLN A 97 3.52 12.08 8.75
CA GLN A 97 2.76 13.31 8.57
C GLN A 97 2.76 13.82 7.12
N TYR A 98 3.75 13.43 6.32
CA TYR A 98 3.91 13.93 4.96
C TYR A 98 3.21 13.02 3.93
N PRO A 99 2.41 13.56 3.01
CA PRO A 99 1.87 12.81 1.88
C PRO A 99 2.93 12.02 1.09
N SER A 100 4.09 12.64 0.81
CA SER A 100 5.22 11.95 0.16
C SER A 100 5.79 10.80 0.99
N GLY A 101 5.86 10.95 2.31
CA GLY A 101 6.31 9.90 3.23
C GLY A 101 5.36 8.70 3.23
N LYS A 102 4.05 8.94 3.24
CA LYS A 102 3.04 7.87 3.07
C LYS A 102 3.14 7.20 1.71
N ALA A 103 3.41 7.96 0.65
CA ALA A 103 3.62 7.41 -0.69
C ALA A 103 4.89 6.54 -0.76
N LEU A 104 5.97 6.93 -0.07
CA LEU A 104 7.20 6.12 0.05
C LEU A 104 6.93 4.80 0.77
N MET A 105 6.14 4.81 1.85
CA MET A 105 5.73 3.59 2.55
C MET A 105 5.04 2.59 1.60
N LYS A 106 4.20 3.08 0.68
CA LYS A 106 3.55 2.25 -0.34
C LYS A 106 4.56 1.63 -1.32
N VAL A 107 5.56 2.39 -1.74
CA VAL A 107 6.61 1.92 -2.66
C VAL A 107 7.48 0.85 -2.04
N VAL A 108 7.76 0.92 -0.74
CA VAL A 108 8.58 -0.09 -0.05
C VAL A 108 7.78 -1.30 0.41
N GLY A 109 6.50 -1.39 0.06
CA GLY A 109 5.66 -2.57 0.22
C GLY A 109 4.66 -2.53 1.38
N PHE A 110 4.43 -1.36 2.00
CA PHE A 110 3.37 -1.21 2.99
C PHE A 110 2.03 -0.84 2.36
N ILE A 111 0.96 -1.39 2.91
CA ILE A 111 -0.42 -1.07 2.58
C ILE A 111 -0.94 -0.13 3.66
N GLU A 112 -1.40 1.05 3.26
CA GLU A 112 -2.05 1.98 4.17
C GLU A 112 -3.46 1.47 4.55
N LYS A 113 -3.73 1.43 5.85
CA LYS A 113 -5.05 1.17 6.47
C LYS A 113 -5.50 2.44 7.20
N GLU A 114 -6.66 2.40 7.86
CA GLU A 114 -7.21 3.55 8.59
C GLU A 114 -6.21 4.08 9.63
N ASP A 115 -5.77 3.22 10.57
CA ASP A 115 -4.91 3.61 11.70
C ASP A 115 -3.43 3.23 11.55
N CYS A 116 -3.08 2.42 10.55
CA CYS A 116 -1.73 1.87 10.44
C CYS A 116 -1.26 1.66 8.98
N PHE A 117 0.01 1.30 8.87
CA PHE A 117 0.64 0.75 7.67
C PHE A 117 1.03 -0.70 7.95
N ASN A 118 0.53 -1.62 7.12
CA ASN A 118 0.84 -3.05 7.21
C ASN A 118 1.68 -3.48 6.01
N TYR A 119 2.84 -4.07 6.27
CA TYR A 119 3.68 -4.64 5.23
C TYR A 119 2.93 -5.76 4.51
N ASN A 120 2.94 -5.72 3.18
CA ASN A 120 2.26 -6.70 2.36
C ASN A 120 2.96 -8.08 2.51
N VAL A 121 2.30 -9.00 3.20
CA VAL A 121 2.83 -10.35 3.49
C VAL A 121 3.04 -11.20 2.25
N SER A 122 2.39 -10.85 1.12
CA SER A 122 2.62 -11.51 -0.17
C SER A 122 3.98 -11.12 -0.79
N LEU A 123 4.62 -10.04 -0.33
CA LEU A 123 5.94 -9.62 -0.82
C LEU A 123 7.05 -10.39 -0.10
N PRO A 124 7.95 -11.07 -0.82
CA PRO A 124 9.00 -11.88 -0.23
C PRO A 124 10.06 -11.05 0.50
N LYS A 125 10.85 -11.69 1.36
CA LYS A 125 12.00 -11.06 2.06
C LYS A 125 13.00 -10.42 1.08
N SER A 126 13.19 -10.99 -0.10
CA SER A 126 14.06 -10.44 -1.15
C SER A 126 13.57 -9.08 -1.64
N TYR A 127 12.25 -8.86 -1.74
CA TYR A 127 11.68 -7.59 -2.18
C TYR A 127 12.08 -6.44 -1.24
N VAL A 128 11.86 -6.61 0.07
CA VAL A 128 12.18 -5.56 1.05
C VAL A 128 13.70 -5.31 1.17
N LYS A 129 14.53 -6.36 0.99
CA LYS A 129 15.99 -6.20 0.92
C LYS A 129 16.41 -5.38 -0.30
N ASN A 130 15.86 -5.68 -1.47
CA ASN A 130 16.16 -4.91 -2.68
C ASN A 130 15.68 -3.47 -2.54
N LYS A 131 14.50 -3.23 -1.96
CA LYS A 131 14.02 -1.87 -1.68
C LYS A 131 14.90 -1.12 -0.70
N LEU A 132 15.48 -1.79 0.30
CA LEU A 132 16.46 -1.15 1.18
C LEU A 132 17.69 -0.68 0.40
N LEU A 133 18.21 -1.51 -0.51
CA LEU A 133 19.33 -1.14 -1.38
C LEU A 133 18.97 0.02 -2.32
N ASP A 134 17.78 -0.03 -2.95
CA ASP A 134 17.27 1.04 -3.80
C ASP A 134 17.21 2.37 -3.04
N ILE A 135 16.75 2.36 -1.78
CA ILE A 135 16.71 3.53 -0.90
C ILE A 135 18.12 4.04 -0.64
N GLU A 136 19.06 3.17 -0.29
CA GLU A 136 20.44 3.57 -0.01
C GLU A 136 21.16 4.16 -1.22
N ILE A 137 20.93 3.61 -2.41
CA ILE A 137 21.44 4.14 -3.66
C ILE A 137 20.82 5.52 -3.94
N ALA A 138 19.48 5.63 -3.89
CA ALA A 138 18.80 6.88 -4.18
C ALA A 138 19.19 8.01 -3.21
N ILE A 139 19.43 7.72 -1.93
CA ILE A 139 19.92 8.70 -0.97
C ILE A 139 21.33 9.19 -1.32
N LYS A 140 22.22 8.28 -1.74
CA LYS A 140 23.58 8.66 -2.17
C LYS A 140 23.56 9.56 -3.40
N GLU A 141 22.60 9.38 -4.31
CA GLU A 141 22.42 10.24 -5.49
C GLU A 141 21.78 11.61 -5.18
N LEU A 142 21.34 11.84 -3.94
CA LEU A 142 20.74 13.09 -3.47
C LEU A 142 21.68 13.95 -2.62
N LYS A 143 22.80 13.37 -2.19
CA LYS A 143 23.90 14.07 -1.51
C LYS A 143 24.86 14.61 -2.55
#